data_AF-Q754E5-F1
#
_entry.id   AF-Q754E5-F1
#
_cell.length_a   1.000
_cell.length_b   1.000
_cell.length_c   1.000
_cell.angle_alpha   90.00
_cell.angle_beta   90.00
_cell.angle_gamma   90.00
#
_symmetry.space_group_name_H-M   'P 1'
#
loop_
_entity.id
_entity.type
_entity.pdbx_description
1 polymer ?
#
loop_
_entity_poly.entity_id
_entity_poly.type
_entity_poly.pdbx_seq_one_letter_code
_entity_poly.pdbx_strand_id
1 'polypeptide(L)'
;MIPRIVGKLRPFTNIAIKSKGSSLLLAQSRTFRASPLAQTFMAWSELSKEAKKQFIRNYIELYKQKNPCSKSNVMYRALAGDMDVHDDAPYVFGILYNEIRAVQLGISRDNQKGSGGAMGDPDFAALLYK
;
A
#
# COMPACT_ATOMS: atom_id res chain seq x y z
N MET A 1 -5.42 -31.29 54.30
CA MET A 1 -6.08 -30.68 55.47
C MET A 1 -5.00 -30.49 56.55
N ILE A 2 -4.86 -29.26 57.10
CA ILE A 2 -4.04 -28.84 58.29
C ILE A 2 -2.51 -28.72 58.07
N PRO A 3 -1.75 -27.73 58.64
CA PRO A 3 -2.04 -26.33 59.03
C PRO A 3 -1.01 -25.31 58.43
N ARG A 4 -1.39 -24.04 58.20
CA ARG A 4 -1.12 -22.84 59.03
C ARG A 4 0.26 -22.77 59.71
N ILE A 5 1.16 -21.92 59.18
CA ILE A 5 2.27 -21.32 59.93
C ILE A 5 2.04 -19.81 60.00
N VAL A 6 1.98 -19.33 61.24
CA VAL A 6 1.89 -17.94 61.65
C VAL A 6 3.30 -17.37 61.75
N GLY A 7 3.58 -16.25 61.09
CA GLY A 7 4.83 -15.49 61.23
C GLY A 7 4.55 -14.00 61.36
N LYS A 8 4.74 -13.46 62.57
CA LYS A 8 4.57 -12.04 62.92
C LYS A 8 5.76 -11.18 62.42
N LEU A 9 5.39 -10.08 61.75
CA LEU A 9 5.98 -8.73 61.67
C LEU A 9 7.39 -8.48 62.25
N ARG A 10 8.24 -7.82 61.46
CA ARG A 10 8.92 -6.57 61.87
C ARG A 10 8.98 -5.56 60.71
N PRO A 11 8.86 -4.26 61.00
CA PRO A 11 8.89 -3.20 60.00
C PRO A 11 10.32 -2.88 59.59
N PHE A 12 10.57 -2.76 58.28
CA PHE A 12 11.81 -2.16 57.78
C PHE A 12 11.54 -0.68 57.52
N THR A 13 12.36 0.14 58.19
CA THR A 13 12.37 1.59 58.16
C THR A 13 12.71 2.11 56.76
N ASN A 14 11.91 3.07 56.28
CA ASN A 14 12.18 3.78 55.04
C ASN A 14 13.40 4.69 55.20
N ILE A 15 14.47 4.40 54.47
CA ILE A 15 15.61 5.31 54.28
C ILE A 15 15.27 6.22 53.09
N ALA A 16 14.99 7.48 53.38
CA ALA A 16 14.82 8.52 52.36
C ALA A 16 16.19 8.98 51.85
N ILE A 17 16.56 8.56 50.64
CA ILE A 17 17.74 9.08 49.94
C ILE A 17 17.33 10.33 49.17
N LYS A 18 17.78 11.51 49.64
CA LYS A 18 17.67 12.78 48.91
C LYS A 18 18.74 12.82 47.82
N SER A 19 18.38 12.49 46.59
CA SER A 19 19.21 12.74 45.41
C SER A 19 18.98 14.19 44.93
N LYS A 20 20.05 14.99 44.91
CA LYS A 20 20.09 16.33 44.31
C LYS A 20 20.45 16.20 42.83
N GLY A 21 19.83 17.04 42.02
CA GLY A 21 19.69 16.86 40.58
C GLY A 21 20.97 16.98 39.76
N SER A 22 20.83 16.48 38.53
CA SER A 22 21.38 17.10 37.32
C SER A 22 20.59 16.52 36.15
N SER A 23 19.55 17.23 35.71
CA SER A 23 18.84 16.92 34.48
C SER A 23 19.71 17.32 33.30
N LEU A 24 20.46 16.36 32.77
CA LEU A 24 21.06 16.47 31.44
C LEU A 24 19.91 16.50 30.43
N LEU A 25 19.52 17.70 30.00
CA LEU A 25 18.67 17.89 28.84
C LEU A 25 19.48 17.47 27.62
N LEU A 26 19.42 16.18 27.27
CA LEU A 26 19.79 15.72 25.94
C LEU A 26 18.85 16.41 24.96
N ALA A 27 19.34 17.45 24.29
CA ALA A 27 18.71 18.00 23.11
C ALA A 27 18.61 16.87 22.08
N GLN A 28 17.44 16.27 21.97
CA GLN A 28 17.14 15.30 20.93
C GLN A 28 17.09 16.06 19.61
N SER A 29 18.21 16.03 18.89
CA SER A 29 18.27 16.44 17.49
C SER A 29 17.25 15.63 16.71
N ARG A 30 16.12 16.26 16.38
CA ARG A 30 15.11 15.67 15.48
C ARG A 30 15.71 15.63 14.09
N THR A 31 16.41 14.55 13.77
CA THR A 31 16.82 14.25 12.41
C THR A 31 15.57 13.94 11.61
N PHE A 32 15.10 14.93 10.84
CA PHE A 32 14.09 14.72 9.82
C PHE A 32 14.73 13.87 8.72
N ARG A 33 14.48 12.57 8.77
CA ARG A 33 14.84 11.66 7.70
C ARG A 33 13.89 11.94 6.54
N ALA A 34 14.35 12.73 5.55
CA ALA A 34 13.65 12.85 4.29
C ALA A 34 13.65 11.47 3.62
N SER A 35 12.51 10.78 3.68
CA SER A 35 12.31 9.60 2.86
C SER A 35 12.51 10.00 1.40
N PRO A 36 13.23 9.21 0.58
CA PRO A 36 13.32 9.47 -0.85
C PRO A 36 11.90 9.62 -1.38
N LEU A 37 11.64 10.68 -2.17
CA LEU A 37 10.36 10.91 -2.83
C LEU A 37 9.95 9.60 -3.51
N ALA A 38 9.00 8.89 -2.90
CA ALA A 38 8.46 7.67 -3.48
C ALA A 38 8.00 8.05 -4.88
N GLN A 39 8.47 7.33 -5.89
CA GLN A 39 8.10 7.55 -7.29
C GLN A 39 6.57 7.74 -7.34
N THR A 40 6.13 8.98 -7.57
CA THR A 40 4.75 9.34 -7.24
C THR A 40 3.92 9.00 -8.45
N PHE A 41 3.28 7.84 -8.43
CA PHE A 41 2.35 7.49 -9.48
C PHE A 41 1.10 8.37 -9.35
N MET A 42 0.65 8.97 -10.45
CA MET A 42 -0.60 9.71 -10.50
C MET A 42 -1.77 8.77 -10.15
N ALA A 43 -2.77 9.27 -9.42
CA ALA A 43 -4.02 8.56 -9.18
C ALA A 43 -4.91 8.57 -10.43
N TRP A 44 -5.81 7.60 -10.57
CA TRP A 44 -6.72 7.53 -11.74
C TRP A 44 -7.50 8.83 -11.97
N SER A 45 -7.95 9.49 -10.90
CA SER A 45 -8.69 10.76 -10.97
C SER A 45 -7.88 11.91 -11.57
N GLU A 46 -6.55 11.85 -11.48
CA GLU A 46 -5.63 12.89 -11.95
C GLU A 46 -5.27 12.71 -13.44
N LEU A 47 -5.55 11.53 -14.01
CA LEU A 47 -5.27 11.26 -15.41
C LEU A 47 -6.23 11.99 -16.35
N SER A 48 -5.70 12.51 -17.44
CA SER A 48 -6.50 12.96 -18.58
C SER A 48 -7.31 11.80 -19.15
N LYS A 49 -8.40 12.10 -19.84
CA LYS A 49 -9.23 11.09 -20.50
C LYS A 49 -8.41 10.23 -21.47
N GLU A 50 -7.50 10.85 -22.21
CA GLU A 50 -6.67 10.16 -23.20
C GLU A 50 -5.63 9.24 -22.55
N ALA A 51 -5.05 9.65 -21.41
CA ALA A 51 -4.18 8.79 -20.62
C ALA A 51 -4.95 7.57 -20.07
N LYS A 52 -6.19 7.77 -19.62
CA LYS A 52 -7.06 6.67 -19.18
C LYS A 52 -7.35 5.68 -20.31
N LYS A 53 -7.76 6.17 -21.49
CA LYS A 53 -8.01 5.31 -22.66
C LYS A 53 -6.76 4.56 -23.10
N GLN A 54 -5.61 5.22 -23.09
CA GLN A 54 -4.34 4.58 -23.44
C GLN A 54 -3.96 3.48 -22.46
N PHE A 55 -4.10 3.73 -21.15
CA PHE A 55 -3.92 2.70 -20.13
C PHE A 55 -4.82 1.50 -20.38
N ILE A 56 -6.12 1.71 -20.66
CA ILE A 56 -7.08 0.64 -20.91
C ILE A 56 -6.63 -0.24 -22.08
N ARG A 57 -6.25 0.36 -23.22
CA ARG A 57 -5.77 -0.38 -24.39
C ARG A 57 -4.55 -1.22 -24.06
N ASN A 58 -3.53 -0.59 -23.45
CA ASN A 58 -2.29 -1.26 -23.11
C ASN A 58 -2.49 -2.38 -22.08
N TYR A 59 -3.38 -2.17 -21.09
CA TYR A 59 -3.72 -3.18 -20.10
C TYR A 59 -4.35 -4.41 -20.74
N ILE A 60 -5.33 -4.22 -21.64
CA ILE A 60 -6.03 -5.32 -22.31
C ILE A 60 -5.06 -6.10 -23.21
N GLU A 61 -4.23 -5.38 -23.96
CA GLU A 61 -3.23 -6.00 -24.83
C GLU A 61 -2.23 -6.83 -24.03
N LEU A 62 -1.63 -6.24 -22.98
CA LEU A 62 -0.67 -6.94 -22.12
C LEU A 62 -1.32 -8.14 -21.42
N TYR A 63 -2.55 -7.98 -20.91
CA TYR A 63 -3.27 -9.05 -20.26
C TYR A 63 -3.51 -10.23 -21.21
N LYS A 64 -3.92 -9.95 -22.45
CA LYS A 64 -4.09 -10.96 -23.49
C LYS A 64 -2.79 -11.67 -23.84
N GLN A 65 -1.68 -10.93 -23.96
CA GLN A 65 -0.36 -11.50 -24.26
C GLN A 65 0.09 -12.46 -23.15
N LYS A 66 -0.08 -12.07 -21.89
CA LYS A 66 0.29 -12.91 -20.73
C LYS A 66 -0.68 -14.05 -20.45
N ASN A 67 -1.95 -13.90 -20.83
CA ASN A 67 -3.03 -14.83 -20.51
C ASN A 67 -3.90 -15.14 -21.75
N PRO A 68 -3.35 -15.74 -22.82
CA PRO A 68 -4.02 -15.83 -24.11
C PRO A 68 -5.35 -16.59 -24.08
N CYS A 69 -5.48 -17.58 -23.19
CA CYS A 69 -6.68 -18.42 -23.05
C CYS A 69 -7.62 -17.98 -21.91
N SER A 70 -7.36 -16.84 -21.26
CA SER A 70 -8.20 -16.39 -20.14
C SER A 70 -9.56 -15.90 -20.61
N LYS A 71 -10.63 -16.34 -19.94
CA LYS A 71 -12.00 -15.83 -20.16
C LYS A 71 -12.12 -14.33 -19.91
N SER A 72 -11.24 -13.77 -19.06
CA SER A 72 -11.19 -12.34 -18.79
C SER A 72 -10.87 -11.50 -20.03
N ASN A 73 -10.24 -12.07 -21.07
CA ASN A 73 -10.01 -11.37 -22.35
C ASN A 73 -11.32 -10.92 -23.00
N VAL A 74 -12.37 -11.76 -22.96
CA VAL A 74 -13.69 -11.42 -23.51
C VAL A 74 -14.33 -10.32 -22.67
N MET A 75 -14.28 -10.46 -21.35
CA MET A 75 -14.81 -9.47 -20.40
C MET A 75 -14.16 -8.10 -20.59
N TYR A 76 -12.83 -8.03 -20.59
CA TYR A 76 -12.13 -6.75 -20.72
C TYR A 76 -12.39 -6.09 -22.07
N ARG A 77 -12.44 -6.87 -23.15
CA ARG A 77 -12.81 -6.35 -24.48
C ARG A 77 -14.23 -5.79 -24.49
N ALA A 78 -15.18 -6.47 -23.85
CA ALA A 78 -16.56 -6.00 -23.77
C ALA A 78 -16.68 -4.71 -22.94
N LEU A 79 -15.97 -4.63 -21.81
CA LEU A 79 -15.98 -3.44 -20.94
C LEU A 79 -15.34 -2.22 -21.59
N ALA A 80 -14.33 -2.41 -22.44
CA ALA A 80 -13.74 -1.33 -23.24
C ALA A 80 -14.46 -1.12 -24.59
N GLY A 81 -15.53 -1.87 -24.85
CA GLY A 81 -16.36 -1.72 -26.05
C GLY A 81 -16.90 -0.30 -26.14
N ASP A 82 -16.89 0.26 -27.34
CA ASP A 82 -17.43 1.59 -27.65
C ASP A 82 -16.81 2.77 -26.86
N MET A 83 -15.70 2.55 -26.15
CA MET A 83 -14.95 3.59 -25.43
C MET A 83 -14.61 4.79 -26.32
N ASP A 84 -14.23 4.53 -27.57
CA ASP A 84 -13.91 5.57 -28.55
C ASP A 84 -15.14 6.20 -29.19
N VAL A 85 -16.23 5.44 -29.33
CA VAL A 85 -17.49 5.93 -29.90
C VAL A 85 -18.17 6.92 -28.96
N HIS A 86 -18.10 6.65 -27.65
CA HIS A 86 -18.75 7.47 -26.62
C HIS A 86 -17.83 8.47 -25.93
N ASP A 87 -16.57 8.59 -26.37
CA ASP A 87 -15.56 9.42 -25.71
C ASP A 87 -15.48 9.16 -24.18
N ASP A 88 -15.45 7.87 -23.81
CA ASP A 88 -15.52 7.40 -22.42
C ASP A 88 -14.17 6.80 -21.94
N ALA A 89 -14.06 6.58 -20.63
CA ALA A 89 -13.00 5.82 -19.99
C ALA A 89 -13.61 4.99 -18.83
N PRO A 90 -14.04 3.75 -19.11
CA PRO A 90 -14.79 2.93 -18.15
C PRO A 90 -14.11 2.80 -16.78
N TYR A 91 -14.81 3.21 -15.73
CA TYR A 91 -14.24 3.37 -14.38
C TYR A 91 -13.73 2.06 -13.76
N VAL A 92 -14.23 0.90 -14.20
CA VAL A 92 -13.74 -0.41 -13.76
C VAL A 92 -12.23 -0.56 -13.95
N PHE A 93 -11.66 0.02 -15.02
CA PHE A 93 -10.22 0.02 -15.23
C PHE A 93 -9.48 0.97 -14.29
N GLY A 94 -10.16 2.00 -13.77
CA GLY A 94 -9.63 2.85 -12.70
C GLY A 94 -9.45 2.11 -11.38
N ILE A 95 -10.29 1.11 -11.09
CA ILE A 95 -10.12 0.23 -9.93
C ILE A 95 -8.83 -0.59 -10.11
N LEU A 96 -8.64 -1.21 -11.28
CA LEU A 96 -7.44 -1.99 -11.61
C LEU A 96 -6.18 -1.12 -11.54
N TYR A 97 -6.23 0.07 -12.15
CA TYR A 97 -5.14 1.04 -12.13
C TYR A 97 -4.72 1.40 -10.70
N ASN A 98 -5.70 1.77 -9.86
CA ASN A 98 -5.43 2.18 -8.49
C ASN A 98 -4.93 1.02 -7.64
N GLU A 99 -5.34 -0.22 -7.92
CA GLU A 99 -4.84 -1.40 -7.23
C GLU A 99 -3.38 -1.69 -7.60
N ILE A 100 -3.01 -1.67 -8.89
CA ILE A 100 -1.61 -1.81 -9.32
C ILE A 100 -0.75 -0.71 -8.67
N ARG A 101 -1.26 0.52 -8.64
CA ARG A 101 -0.63 1.65 -7.94
C ARG A 101 -0.49 1.38 -6.44
N ALA A 102 -1.53 0.89 -5.78
CA ALA A 102 -1.51 0.56 -4.36
C ALA A 102 -0.45 -0.51 -4.04
N VAL A 103 -0.29 -1.51 -4.90
CA VAL A 103 0.77 -2.52 -4.79
C VAL A 103 2.16 -1.88 -4.91
N GLN A 104 2.38 -0.98 -5.88
CA GLN A 104 3.69 -0.32 -6.02
C GLN A 104 4.04 0.61 -4.85
N LEU A 105 3.02 1.21 -4.23
CA LEU A 105 3.19 2.05 -3.04
C LEU A 105 3.27 1.24 -1.73
N GLY A 106 3.10 -0.09 -1.77
CA GLY A 106 3.11 -0.94 -0.59
C GLY A 106 1.92 -0.72 0.35
N ILE A 107 0.79 -0.20 -0.17
CA ILE A 107 -0.44 0.07 0.60
C ILE A 107 -1.59 -0.88 0.25
N SER A 108 -1.43 -1.70 -0.78
CA SER A 108 -2.37 -2.78 -1.11
C SER A 108 -2.47 -3.78 0.05
N ARG A 109 -3.69 -4.22 0.34
CA ARG A 109 -3.97 -5.23 1.39
C ARG A 109 -4.07 -6.64 0.82
N ASP A 110 -4.58 -6.76 -0.40
CA ASP A 110 -5.00 -8.03 -0.97
C ASP A 110 -4.00 -8.56 -2.02
N ASN A 111 -3.18 -7.68 -2.57
CA ASN A 111 -2.18 -8.02 -3.61
C ASN A 111 -0.76 -7.64 -3.17
N GLN A 112 0.21 -8.43 -3.63
CA GLN A 112 1.63 -8.21 -3.36
C GLN A 112 2.43 -8.14 -4.66
N LYS A 113 3.52 -7.36 -4.64
CA LYS A 113 4.44 -7.27 -5.77
C LYS A 113 5.06 -8.64 -6.07
N GLY A 114 5.04 -9.04 -7.32
CA GLY A 114 5.52 -10.35 -7.77
C GLY A 114 4.56 -11.52 -7.49
N SER A 115 3.41 -11.29 -6.85
CA SER A 115 2.34 -12.29 -6.84
C SER A 115 1.85 -12.49 -8.28
N GLY A 116 1.75 -13.74 -8.74
CA GLY A 116 1.60 -14.10 -10.18
C GLY A 116 0.30 -13.67 -10.89
N GLY A 117 -0.41 -12.65 -10.39
CA GLY A 117 -1.56 -12.02 -11.03
C GLY A 117 -1.23 -10.62 -11.54
N ALA A 118 -2.12 -10.07 -12.39
CA ALA A 118 -1.90 -8.78 -13.06
C ALA A 118 -1.64 -7.60 -12.11
N MET A 119 -2.19 -7.61 -10.89
CA MET A 119 -2.00 -6.53 -9.91
C MET A 119 -0.59 -6.48 -9.32
N GLY A 120 0.05 -7.65 -9.17
CA GLY A 120 1.39 -7.80 -8.60
C GLY A 120 2.52 -7.75 -9.62
N ASP A 121 2.17 -7.90 -10.90
CA ASP A 121 3.13 -8.12 -11.97
C ASP A 121 3.80 -6.81 -12.42
N PRO A 122 5.15 -6.77 -12.50
CA PRO A 122 5.90 -5.55 -12.80
C PRO A 122 5.61 -4.97 -14.19
N ASP A 123 5.22 -5.77 -15.17
CA ASP A 123 4.94 -5.27 -16.52
C ASP A 123 3.65 -4.45 -16.55
N PHE A 124 2.67 -4.81 -15.71
CA PHE A 124 1.47 -4.00 -15.54
C PHE A 124 1.76 -2.72 -14.75
N ALA A 125 2.69 -2.77 -13.79
CA ALA A 125 3.15 -1.58 -13.08
C ALA A 125 3.85 -0.57 -14.00
N ALA A 126 4.49 -1.04 -15.09
CA ALA A 126 5.10 -0.17 -16.09
C ALA A 126 4.07 0.67 -16.87
N LEU A 127 2.78 0.32 -16.80
CA LEU A 127 1.69 1.09 -17.41
C LEU A 127 1.23 2.29 -16.56
N LEU A 128 1.71 2.43 -15.33
CA LEU A 128 1.33 3.53 -14.45
C LEU A 128 1.99 4.85 -14.89
N TYR A 129 1.23 5.94 -14.77
CA TYR A 129 1.72 7.28 -15.03
C TYR A 129 2.42 7.85 -13.79
N LYS A 130 3.45 8.67 -14.02
CA LYS A 130 4.26 9.34 -13.00
C LYS A 130 4.06 10.85 -13.08
#